data_AF-A0AAW1HW08-F1
#
_entry.id   AF-A0AAW1HW08-F1
#
_cell.length_a   1.000
_cell.length_b   1.000
_cell.length_c   1.000
_cell.angle_alpha   90.00
_cell.angle_beta   90.00
_cell.angle_gamma   90.00
#
_symmetry.space_group_name_H-M   'P 1'
#
loop_
_entity.id
_entity.type
_entity.pdbx_description
1 polymer ?
#
loop_
_entity_poly.entity_id
_entity_poly.type
_entity_poly.pdbx_seq_one_letter_code
_entity_poly.pdbx_strand_id
1 'polypeptide(L)'
;MEAFYEGNIPECKKIAMFLHALGDEGYEIYTSFNMKKKDRKRLKCIMDRFDEHFTLKVQAATRLCHPDDIRVSETYAEVKLQSLMDHTVTRLCKAQEEVIKAVNNLKTINIIVKWGCDGAEQNYYKQKLYCRPIKFVFAKETRDLIKGEV
;
A
#
# COMPACT_ATOMS: atom_id res chain seq x y z
N MET A 1 -20.97 -26.64 18.66
CA MET A 1 -22.07 -25.68 18.81
C MET A 1 -21.79 -24.93 20.10
N GLU A 2 -20.91 -23.92 20.05
CA GLU A 2 -20.50 -23.16 21.23
C GLU A 2 -21.38 -21.93 21.38
N ALA A 3 -21.88 -21.74 22.60
CA ALA A 3 -22.88 -20.75 22.97
C ALA A 3 -22.36 -19.32 22.76
N PHE A 4 -23.04 -18.56 21.88
CA PHE A 4 -22.91 -17.12 21.85
C PHE A 4 -23.56 -16.54 23.11
N TYR A 5 -22.74 -15.96 23.98
CA TYR A 5 -23.22 -15.15 25.11
C TYR A 5 -24.08 -13.99 24.58
N GLU A 6 -25.38 -14.00 24.88
CA GLU A 6 -26.30 -12.85 24.78
C GLU A 6 -26.02 -11.82 25.87
N GLY A 7 -24.77 -11.34 25.93
CA GLY A 7 -24.41 -10.13 26.67
C GLY A 7 -24.49 -8.93 25.74
N ASN A 8 -25.20 -7.88 26.13
CA ASN A 8 -25.33 -6.66 25.34
C ASN A 8 -23.93 -6.09 25.00
N ILE A 9 -23.45 -6.35 23.78
CA ILE A 9 -22.11 -5.98 23.35
C ILE A 9 -22.03 -4.45 23.39
N PRO A 10 -21.04 -3.85 24.10
CA PRO A 10 -20.85 -2.41 24.09
C PRO A 10 -20.78 -1.87 22.66
N GLU A 11 -21.50 -0.81 22.35
CA GLU A 11 -21.65 -0.25 21.00
C GLU A 11 -20.29 -0.02 20.30
N CYS A 12 -19.30 0.35 21.10
CA CYS A 12 -17.94 0.59 20.67
C CYS A 12 -17.18 -0.68 20.25
N LYS A 13 -17.51 -1.85 20.79
CA LYS A 13 -17.03 -3.16 20.30
C LYS A 13 -17.72 -3.57 19.00
N LYS A 14 -19.02 -3.26 18.84
CA LYS A 14 -19.75 -3.54 17.57
C LYS A 14 -19.14 -2.74 16.41
N ILE A 15 -18.83 -1.47 16.63
CA ILE A 15 -18.19 -0.61 15.62
C ILE A 15 -16.80 -1.14 15.25
N ALA A 16 -15.98 -1.54 16.22
CA ALA A 16 -14.65 -2.11 15.95
C ALA A 16 -14.74 -3.45 15.19
N MET A 17 -15.71 -4.30 15.54
CA MET A 17 -15.97 -5.56 14.82
C MET A 17 -16.47 -5.31 13.39
N PHE A 18 -17.29 -4.27 13.18
CA PHE A 18 -17.79 -3.88 11.86
C PHE A 18 -16.67 -3.33 10.98
N LEU A 19 -15.84 -2.41 11.51
CA LEU A 19 -14.67 -1.90 10.78
C LEU A 19 -13.66 -3.01 10.46
N HIS A 20 -13.49 -4.00 11.34
CA HIS A 20 -12.67 -5.18 11.08
C HIS A 20 -13.23 -6.05 9.94
N ALA A 21 -14.56 -6.18 9.82
CA ALA A 21 -15.19 -6.94 8.75
C ALA A 21 -15.08 -6.25 7.37
N LEU A 22 -14.91 -4.93 7.34
CA LEU A 22 -14.79 -4.13 6.12
C LEU A 22 -13.37 -4.09 5.53
N GLY A 23 -12.35 -4.60 6.24
CA GLY A 23 -10.98 -4.66 5.72
C GLY A 23 -10.40 -3.28 5.38
N ASP A 24 -9.81 -3.13 4.18
CA ASP A 24 -9.14 -1.90 3.73
C ASP A 24 -10.11 -0.70 3.65
N GLU A 25 -11.37 -0.94 3.26
CA GLU A 25 -12.44 0.09 3.25
C GLU A 25 -12.77 0.57 4.67
N GLY A 26 -12.66 -0.32 5.66
CA GLY A 26 -12.82 0.02 7.07
C GLY A 26 -11.77 1.02 7.56
N TYR A 27 -10.55 0.97 7.04
CA TYR A 27 -9.48 1.91 7.36
C TYR A 27 -9.67 3.28 6.70
N GLU A 28 -10.11 3.32 5.45
CA GLU A 28 -10.46 4.59 4.77
C GLU A 28 -11.65 5.29 5.45
N ILE A 29 -12.72 4.54 5.76
CA ILE A 29 -13.87 5.05 6.50
C ILE A 29 -13.41 5.60 7.86
N TYR A 30 -12.54 4.87 8.56
CA TYR A 30 -12.02 5.30 9.87
C TYR A 30 -11.20 6.59 9.80
N THR A 31 -10.27 6.68 8.84
CA THR A 31 -9.40 7.87 8.66
C THR A 31 -10.17 9.09 8.16
N SER A 32 -11.32 8.90 7.51
CA SER A 32 -12.23 9.97 7.09
C SER A 32 -13.03 10.62 8.23
N PHE A 33 -13.14 9.97 9.40
CA PHE A 33 -13.91 10.54 10.52
C PHE A 33 -13.15 11.69 11.18
N ASN A 34 -13.67 12.91 11.01
CA ASN A 34 -13.18 14.11 11.71
C ASN A 34 -13.64 14.12 13.18
N MET A 35 -13.05 13.24 14.00
CA MET A 35 -13.48 13.02 15.39
C MET A 35 -13.10 14.18 16.32
N LYS A 36 -14.07 14.62 17.14
CA LYS A 36 -13.85 15.62 18.21
C LYS A 36 -12.93 15.05 19.30
N LYS A 37 -12.14 15.92 19.96
CA LYS A 37 -11.17 15.54 21.02
C LYS A 37 -11.77 14.67 22.14
N LYS A 38 -13.03 14.92 22.51
CA LYS A 38 -13.74 14.18 23.57
C LYS A 38 -13.98 12.72 23.17
N ASP A 39 -14.38 12.47 21.92
CA ASP A 39 -14.65 11.13 21.42
C ASP A 39 -13.36 10.34 21.21
N ARG A 40 -12.29 11.00 20.77
CA ARG A 40 -10.93 10.41 20.71
C ARG A 40 -10.46 9.92 22.08
N LYS A 41 -10.71 10.69 23.15
CA LYS A 41 -10.35 10.27 24.52
C LYS A 41 -11.20 9.10 25.00
N ARG A 42 -12.50 9.08 24.66
CA ARG A 42 -13.42 8.00 25.02
C ARG A 42 -13.11 6.69 24.28
N LEU A 43 -12.73 6.79 23.02
CA LEU A 43 -12.44 5.65 22.16
C LEU A 43 -10.97 5.23 22.19
N LYS A 44 -10.11 5.91 22.95
CA LYS A 44 -8.65 5.66 22.97
C LYS A 44 -8.31 4.19 23.16
N CYS A 45 -8.90 3.49 24.13
CA CYS A 45 -8.60 2.08 24.36
C CYS A 45 -9.01 1.14 23.21
N ILE A 46 -9.96 1.57 22.38
CA ILE A 46 -10.41 0.83 21.19
C ILE A 46 -9.53 1.17 20.01
N MET A 47 -9.15 2.44 19.87
CA MET A 47 -8.16 2.89 18.89
C MET A 47 -6.83 2.18 19.11
N ASP A 48 -6.34 2.12 20.36
CA ASP A 48 -5.07 1.45 20.67
C ASP A 48 -5.11 -0.05 20.31
N ARG A 49 -6.24 -0.74 20.53
CA ARG A 49 -6.41 -2.16 20.15
C ARG A 49 -6.61 -2.37 18.66
N PHE A 50 -7.34 -1.46 18.01
CA PHE A 50 -7.52 -1.47 16.55
C PHE A 50 -6.17 -1.21 15.88
N ASP A 51 -5.43 -0.22 16.35
CA ASP A 51 -4.09 0.12 15.90
C ASP A 51 -3.15 -1.07 16.13
N GLU A 52 -3.11 -1.70 17.30
CA GLU A 52 -2.25 -2.87 17.53
C GLU A 52 -2.55 -4.02 16.54
N HIS A 53 -3.82 -4.38 16.37
CA HIS A 53 -4.20 -5.51 15.51
C HIS A 53 -4.07 -5.19 14.01
N PHE A 54 -4.51 -4.00 13.60
CA PHE A 54 -4.51 -3.57 12.20
C PHE A 54 -3.10 -3.15 11.76
N THR A 55 -2.30 -2.52 12.62
CA THR A 55 -0.91 -2.17 12.32
C THR A 55 -0.10 -3.42 12.01
N LEU A 56 -0.25 -4.51 12.74
CA LEU A 56 0.47 -5.76 12.44
C LEU A 56 0.06 -6.34 11.07
N LYS A 57 -1.24 -6.34 10.75
CA LYS A 57 -1.75 -6.81 9.45
C LYS A 57 -1.28 -5.91 8.30
N VAL A 58 -1.37 -4.58 8.47
CA VAL A 58 -0.90 -3.59 7.51
C VAL A 58 0.60 -3.70 7.32
N GLN A 59 1.38 -3.85 8.39
CA GLN A 59 2.83 -4.04 8.30
C GLN A 59 3.17 -5.31 7.52
N ALA A 60 2.49 -6.42 7.78
CA ALA A 60 2.68 -7.65 7.02
C ALA A 60 2.32 -7.47 5.54
N ALA A 61 1.16 -6.88 5.24
CA ALA A 61 0.73 -6.60 3.87
C ALA A 61 1.66 -5.60 3.15
N THR A 62 2.18 -4.60 3.86
CA THR A 62 3.12 -3.61 3.33
C THR A 62 4.44 -4.26 2.98
N ARG A 63 4.95 -5.17 3.82
CA ARG A 63 6.17 -5.95 3.52
C ARG A 63 6.03 -6.78 2.26
N LEU A 64 4.85 -7.38 2.02
CA LEU A 64 4.55 -8.11 0.79
C LEU A 64 4.46 -7.21 -0.46
N CYS A 65 4.44 -5.89 -0.30
CA CYS A 65 4.36 -4.91 -1.38
C CYS A 65 5.70 -4.27 -1.72
N HIS A 66 6.79 -4.62 -1.03
CA HIS A 66 8.13 -4.13 -1.34
C HIS A 66 8.82 -5.04 -2.36
N PRO A 67 9.36 -4.49 -3.46
CA PRO A 67 10.25 -5.26 -4.33
C PRO A 67 11.57 -5.59 -3.63
N ASP A 68 12.25 -6.62 -4.11
CA ASP A 68 13.61 -6.95 -3.69
C ASP A 68 14.64 -5.96 -4.28
N ASP A 69 15.89 -6.03 -3.82
CA ASP A 69 17.02 -5.21 -4.30
C ASP A 69 16.85 -3.68 -4.16
N ILE A 70 16.14 -3.21 -3.13
CA ILE A 70 16.05 -1.78 -2.82
C ILE A 70 17.37 -1.31 -2.21
N ARG A 71 17.92 -0.22 -2.74
CA ARG A 71 19.07 0.49 -2.19
C ARG A 71 18.64 1.88 -1.75
N VAL A 72 19.02 2.26 -0.53
CA VAL A 72 18.71 3.56 0.04
C VAL A 72 19.99 4.19 0.54
N SER A 73 20.17 5.47 0.23
CA SER A 73 21.23 6.32 0.74
C SER A 73 20.65 7.65 1.21
N GLU A 74 21.51 8.54 1.71
CA GLU A 74 21.10 9.89 2.10
C GLU A 74 20.64 10.75 0.93
N THR A 75 21.14 10.49 -0.30
CA THR A 75 20.92 11.36 -1.47
C THR A 75 20.09 10.72 -2.57
N TYR A 76 19.84 9.41 -2.52
CA TYR A 76 19.01 8.70 -3.49
C TYR A 76 18.43 7.41 -2.91
N ALA A 77 17.38 6.92 -3.56
CA ALA A 77 16.97 5.53 -3.45
C ALA A 77 16.69 4.96 -4.84
N GLU A 78 17.04 3.69 -5.04
CA GLU A 78 16.85 2.98 -6.30
C GLU A 78 16.41 1.53 -6.08
N VAL A 79 15.72 0.98 -7.06
CA VAL A 79 15.41 -0.44 -7.18
C VAL A 79 15.81 -0.92 -8.57
N LYS A 80 16.36 -2.13 -8.67
CA LYS A 80 16.65 -2.73 -9.98
C LYS A 80 15.36 -2.86 -10.79
N LEU A 81 15.42 -2.49 -12.07
CA LEU A 81 14.26 -2.54 -12.96
C LEU A 81 13.66 -3.95 -13.03
N GLN A 82 14.49 -4.99 -13.13
CA GLN A 82 14.01 -6.38 -13.19
C GLN A 82 13.25 -6.77 -11.92
N SER A 83 13.82 -6.49 -10.74
CA SER A 83 13.18 -6.79 -9.46
C SER A 83 11.84 -6.05 -9.30
N LEU A 84 11.75 -4.81 -9.78
CA LEU A 84 10.50 -4.04 -9.80
C LEU A 84 9.45 -4.64 -10.77
N MET A 85 9.89 -5.08 -11.95
CA MET A 85 9.03 -5.70 -12.96
C MET A 85 8.50 -7.05 -12.48
N ASP A 86 9.35 -7.93 -11.97
CA ASP A 86 8.96 -9.24 -11.46
C ASP A 86 7.97 -9.14 -10.30
N HIS A 87 8.25 -8.22 -9.36
CA HIS A 87 7.35 -7.94 -8.26
C HIS A 87 6.00 -7.38 -8.74
N THR A 88 6.01 -6.48 -9.74
CA THR A 88 4.77 -5.91 -10.29
C THR A 88 3.95 -6.96 -11.05
N VAL A 89 4.58 -7.79 -11.87
CA VAL A 89 3.92 -8.89 -12.59
C VAL A 89 3.36 -9.90 -11.60
N THR A 90 4.11 -10.30 -10.58
CA THR A 90 3.63 -11.21 -9.53
C THR A 90 2.36 -10.69 -8.86
N ARG A 91 2.31 -9.39 -8.54
CA ARG A 91 1.13 -8.76 -7.94
C ARG A 91 -0.05 -8.68 -8.91
N LEU A 92 0.19 -8.36 -10.19
CA LEU A 92 -0.85 -8.36 -11.22
C LEU A 92 -1.44 -9.76 -11.42
N CYS A 93 -0.59 -10.79 -11.48
CA CYS A 93 -1.03 -12.17 -11.61
C CYS A 93 -1.91 -12.62 -10.45
N LYS A 94 -1.56 -12.24 -9.21
CA LYS A 94 -2.40 -12.50 -8.02
C LYS A 94 -3.74 -11.76 -8.09
N ALA A 95 -3.73 -10.49 -8.49
CA ALA A 95 -4.94 -9.68 -8.59
C ALA A 95 -5.89 -10.15 -9.72
N GLN A 96 -5.35 -10.79 -10.76
CA GLN A 96 -6.08 -11.27 -11.93
C GLN A 96 -6.12 -12.81 -11.99
N GLU A 97 -5.91 -13.49 -10.86
CA GLU A 97 -5.72 -14.94 -10.81
C GLU A 97 -6.89 -15.70 -11.44
N GLU A 98 -8.12 -15.33 -11.11
CA GLU A 98 -9.34 -15.92 -11.66
C GLU A 98 -9.45 -15.72 -13.18
N VAL A 99 -9.08 -14.53 -13.68
CA VAL A 99 -9.10 -14.22 -15.11
C VAL A 99 -8.04 -15.04 -15.84
N ILE A 100 -6.83 -15.11 -15.29
CA ILE A 100 -5.71 -15.86 -15.88
C ILE A 100 -6.05 -17.36 -15.94
N LYS A 101 -6.63 -17.93 -14.88
CA LYS A 101 -7.06 -19.34 -14.83
C LYS A 101 -8.20 -19.66 -15.79
N ALA A 102 -9.09 -18.70 -16.05
CA ALA A 102 -10.21 -18.87 -16.98
C ALA A 102 -9.77 -18.93 -18.46
N VAL A 103 -8.57 -18.44 -18.79
CA VAL A 103 -8.04 -18.48 -20.15
C VAL A 103 -7.38 -19.83 -20.42
N ASN A 104 -8.04 -20.64 -21.26
CA ASN A 104 -7.50 -21.93 -21.70
C ASN A 104 -6.24 -21.76 -22.56
N ASN A 105 -5.24 -22.62 -22.37
CA ASN A 105 -4.01 -22.70 -23.17
C ASN A 105 -3.10 -21.46 -23.13
N LEU A 106 -3.14 -20.67 -22.05
CA LEU A 106 -2.26 -19.51 -21.89
C LEU A 106 -0.81 -19.93 -21.62
N LYS A 107 0.08 -19.73 -22.61
CA LYS A 107 1.53 -20.02 -22.48
C LYS A 107 2.37 -18.79 -22.14
N THR A 108 2.00 -17.62 -22.68
CA THR A 108 2.79 -16.39 -22.56
C THR A 108 1.86 -15.18 -22.45
N ILE A 109 2.21 -14.22 -21.60
CA ILE A 109 1.55 -12.93 -21.48
C ILE A 109 2.59 -11.85 -21.78
N ASN A 110 2.26 -10.95 -22.70
CA ASN A 110 3.10 -9.79 -22.99
C ASN A 110 2.56 -8.59 -22.22
N ILE A 111 3.43 -7.92 -21.47
CA ILE A 111 3.10 -6.68 -20.78
C ILE A 111 3.73 -5.49 -21.50
N ILE A 112 2.92 -4.46 -21.78
CA ILE A 112 3.40 -3.19 -22.33
C ILE A 112 3.44 -2.20 -21.19
N VAL A 113 4.62 -1.62 -20.94
CA VAL A 113 4.85 -0.64 -19.87
C VAL A 113 5.34 0.68 -20.43
N LYS A 114 5.04 1.77 -19.72
CA LYS A 114 5.56 3.12 -19.98
C LYS A 114 6.42 3.56 -18.81
N TRP A 115 7.53 4.21 -19.10
CA TRP A 115 8.43 4.79 -18.10
C TRP A 115 8.80 6.24 -18.46
N GLY A 116 9.39 6.95 -17.50
CA GLY A 116 9.89 8.31 -17.66
C GLY A 116 10.42 8.86 -16.33
N CYS A 117 11.07 10.02 -16.38
CA CYS A 117 11.57 10.76 -15.23
C CYS A 117 11.10 12.22 -15.29
N ASP A 118 10.96 12.87 -14.14
CA ASP A 118 10.55 14.27 -14.02
C ASP A 118 11.23 14.92 -12.81
N GLY A 119 11.47 16.23 -12.90
CA GLY A 119 11.98 17.06 -11.82
C GLY A 119 10.84 17.73 -11.06
N ALA A 120 10.90 17.74 -9.73
CA ALA A 120 9.92 18.43 -8.89
C ALA A 120 10.58 19.16 -7.73
N GLU A 121 9.97 20.25 -7.28
CA GLU A 121 10.27 20.83 -5.99
C GLU A 121 9.86 19.88 -4.86
N GLN A 122 10.71 19.78 -3.83
CA GLN A 122 10.63 18.74 -2.79
C GLN A 122 9.26 18.64 -2.08
N ASN A 123 8.55 19.76 -1.93
CA ASN A 123 7.27 19.83 -1.21
C ASN A 123 6.04 19.52 -2.09
N TYR A 124 6.21 19.34 -3.40
CA TYR A 124 5.09 19.27 -4.35
C TYR A 124 4.95 17.94 -5.09
N TYR A 125 5.83 16.96 -4.84
CA TYR A 125 5.76 15.68 -5.52
C TYR A 125 4.50 14.89 -5.11
N LYS A 126 3.70 14.49 -6.10
CA LYS A 126 2.52 13.63 -5.92
C LYS A 126 2.69 12.36 -6.74
N GLN A 127 2.88 11.23 -6.06
CA GLN A 127 2.93 9.93 -6.72
C GLN A 127 1.55 9.53 -7.25
N LYS A 128 1.46 9.20 -8.53
CA LYS A 128 0.23 8.69 -9.15
C LYS A 128 0.00 7.21 -8.78
N LEU A 129 -1.26 6.80 -8.70
CA LEU A 129 -1.73 5.50 -8.15
C LEU A 129 -1.11 4.24 -8.78
N TYR A 130 -0.56 4.32 -10.00
CA TYR A 130 0.12 3.20 -10.68
C TYR A 130 1.56 3.51 -11.11
N CYS A 131 2.09 4.66 -10.69
CA CYS A 131 3.47 5.03 -10.98
C CYS A 131 4.39 4.33 -9.97
N ARG A 132 5.19 3.39 -10.46
CA ARG A 132 6.15 2.64 -9.65
C ARG A 132 7.51 3.35 -9.70
N PRO A 133 8.07 3.76 -8.55
CA PRO A 133 9.35 4.47 -8.53
C PRO A 133 10.49 3.48 -8.81
N ILE A 134 11.33 3.81 -9.79
CA ILE A 134 12.57 3.09 -10.09
C ILE A 134 13.72 3.71 -9.32
N LYS A 135 13.85 5.04 -9.39
CA LYS A 135 14.90 5.81 -8.74
C LYS A 135 14.43 7.23 -8.49
N PHE A 136 14.81 7.80 -7.36
CA PHE A 136 14.74 9.24 -7.12
C PHE A 136 16.05 9.71 -6.50
N VAL A 137 16.43 10.95 -6.84
CA VAL A 137 17.68 11.57 -6.41
C VAL A 137 17.38 12.97 -5.90
N PHE A 138 17.95 13.33 -4.76
CA PHE A 138 17.89 14.69 -4.23
C PHE A 138 18.96 15.56 -4.89
N ALA A 139 18.72 15.92 -6.14
CA ALA A 139 19.60 16.78 -6.92
C ALA A 139 18.78 17.73 -7.80
N LYS A 140 19.37 18.88 -8.14
CA LYS A 140 18.79 19.76 -9.14
C LYS A 140 18.87 19.07 -10.52
N GLU A 141 17.78 19.15 -11.27
CA GLU A 141 17.76 18.66 -12.64
C GLU A 141 18.79 19.41 -13.50
N THR A 142 19.69 18.66 -14.13
CA THR A 142 20.69 19.18 -15.07
C THR A 142 20.74 18.30 -16.32
N ARG A 143 21.22 18.84 -17.44
CA ARG A 143 21.34 18.08 -18.70
C ARG A 143 22.23 16.86 -18.56
N ASP A 144 23.31 16.98 -17.79
CA ASP A 144 24.27 15.90 -17.60
C ASP A 144 23.69 14.78 -16.73
N LEU A 145 22.90 15.15 -15.71
CA LEU A 145 22.17 14.18 -14.90
C LEU A 145 21.16 13.40 -15.75
N ILE A 146 20.37 14.07 -16.59
CA ILE A 146 19.38 13.40 -17.44
C ILE A 146 20.06 12.42 -18.41
N LYS A 147 21.17 12.84 -19.04
CA LYS A 147 21.94 11.97 -19.94
C LYS A 147 22.59 10.77 -19.24
N GLY A 148 22.83 10.86 -17.94
CA GLY A 148 23.37 9.74 -17.15
C GLY A 148 22.31 8.69 -16.80
N GLU A 149 21.03 9.05 -16.84
CA GLU A 149 19.92 8.17 -16.43
C GLU A 149 19.13 7.57 -17.61
N VAL A 150 19.30 8.11 -18.82
CA VAL A 150 18.63 7.67 -20.06
C VAL A 150 19.63 7.01 -21.00
#